data_AF-A0A6J2YCI0-F1
#
_entry.id   AF-A0A6J2YCI0-F1
#
_cell.length_a   1.000
_cell.length_b   1.000
_cell.length_c   1.000
_cell.angle_alpha   90.00
_cell.angle_beta   90.00
_cell.angle_gamma   90.00
#
_symmetry.space_group_name_H-M   'P 1'
#
loop_
_entity.id
_entity.type
_entity.pdbx_description
1 polymer ?
#
loop_
_entity_poly.entity_id
_entity_poly.type
_entity_poly.pdbx_seq_one_letter_code
_entity_poly.pdbx_strand_id
1 'polypeptide(L)'
;MDNTVVTDGGLNLSRGQQARINLARAIYRESDIYLLDDPLAGLDVRVQEAIISNCLKNFLKNKIVIFVTNNLDHLKYAKEIIIIDRGEVKIKSATDEVPVGIITKTNCLEENHVHNNDVSLHEISRNIYHEEKQMGHVDFTHYVKYIKFGGGVVMFTFIFGIFVSAQFTESYSEKLLSKWVDHQHDSLNNSSTNTTVLIDEEKKTAQSVFNLYMIMIGLSTGLDLIKACAFLTYCRNASIKFHKTLCRSIINCVITFLDNHFIGNILNRFSYDLDLIDELFPFLFMEIIKNSLAVAGVLVLVISVNKIFLFISIFMIVLLVLLRTFYIPAARALTRLSALILWGTLFLHVGLNRSRPTNPCSKAGGNPLTTLRTLTVQDPRGHPKGIFQGNLLLRATQLAESRSQRSRVRRYSDCSTKDLLQKKGKAKTLLEKGR
;
A
#
# COMPACT_ATOMS: atom_id res chain seq x y z
N MET A 1 -7.59 16.49 30.39
CA MET A 1 -7.66 15.30 29.53
C MET A 1 -6.65 15.53 28.43
N ASP A 2 -5.62 14.71 28.38
CA ASP A 2 -4.56 14.87 27.40
C ASP A 2 -5.07 14.44 26.03
N ASN A 3 -5.03 15.35 25.05
CA ASN A 3 -5.45 15.10 23.67
C ASN A 3 -4.34 14.33 22.92
N THR A 4 -3.96 13.15 23.42
CA THR A 4 -2.96 12.29 22.79
C THR A 4 -3.60 11.43 21.70
N VAL A 5 -3.04 11.47 20.50
CA VAL A 5 -3.49 10.62 19.38
C VAL A 5 -3.17 9.15 19.71
N VAL A 6 -4.14 8.24 19.52
CA VAL A 6 -3.93 6.80 19.68
C VAL A 6 -3.42 6.23 18.35
N THR A 7 -2.33 5.44 18.38
CA THR A 7 -1.72 4.88 17.17
C THR A 7 -2.51 3.69 16.62
N ASP A 8 -2.19 3.22 15.41
CA ASP A 8 -2.87 2.08 14.78
C ASP A 8 -2.80 0.84 15.70
N GLY A 9 -3.96 0.21 15.95
CA GLY A 9 -4.09 -0.89 16.91
C GLY A 9 -3.83 -0.54 18.39
N GLY A 10 -3.60 0.74 18.74
CA GLY A 10 -3.31 1.17 20.11
C GLY A 10 -1.93 0.77 20.61
N LEU A 11 -0.93 0.63 19.73
CA LEU A 11 0.45 0.24 20.08
C LEU A 11 1.11 1.14 21.15
N ASN A 12 0.63 2.38 21.28
CA ASN A 12 1.07 3.31 22.31
C ASN A 12 0.49 3.04 23.72
N LEU A 13 -0.42 2.07 23.86
CA LEU A 13 -1.11 1.74 25.11
C LEU A 13 -0.71 0.34 25.59
N SER A 14 -0.58 0.18 26.91
CA SER A 14 -0.46 -1.14 27.53
C SER A 14 -1.72 -1.99 27.28
N ARG A 15 -1.59 -3.32 27.33
CA ARG A 15 -2.75 -4.23 27.16
C ARG A 15 -3.89 -3.93 28.13
N GLY A 16 -3.58 -3.58 29.38
CA GLY A 16 -4.58 -3.17 30.37
C GLY A 16 -5.24 -1.81 30.06
N GLN A 17 -4.50 -0.86 29.47
CA GLN A 17 -5.12 0.39 28.97
C GLN A 17 -6.01 0.14 27.75
N GLN A 18 -5.56 -0.67 26.79
CA GLN A 18 -6.36 -1.07 25.63
C GLN A 18 -7.65 -1.78 26.05
N ALA A 19 -7.58 -2.72 26.99
CA ALA A 19 -8.74 -3.42 27.54
C ALA A 19 -9.75 -2.45 28.16
N ARG A 20 -9.27 -1.49 28.99
CA ARG A 20 -10.12 -0.46 29.60
C ARG A 20 -10.77 0.48 28.58
N ILE A 21 -10.02 0.91 27.56
CA ILE A 21 -10.55 1.76 26.48
C ILE A 21 -11.61 1.00 25.68
N ASN A 22 -11.38 -0.27 25.36
CA ASN A 22 -12.36 -1.10 24.65
C ASN A 22 -13.62 -1.34 25.50
N LEU A 23 -13.47 -1.61 26.80
CA LEU A 23 -14.58 -1.72 27.73
C LEU A 23 -15.37 -0.40 27.82
N ALA A 24 -14.68 0.73 27.99
CA ALA A 24 -15.30 2.04 28.00
C ALA A 24 -16.04 2.35 26.70
N ARG A 25 -15.48 2.01 25.53
CA ARG A 25 -16.15 2.14 24.22
C ARG A 25 -17.43 1.31 24.13
N ALA A 26 -17.44 0.11 24.72
CA ALA A 26 -18.63 -0.73 24.75
C ALA A 26 -19.71 -0.12 25.64
N ILE A 27 -19.35 0.32 26.85
CA ILE A 27 -20.27 0.90 27.85
C ILE A 27 -20.82 2.26 27.39
N TYR A 28 -19.98 3.09 26.77
CA TYR A 28 -20.35 4.42 26.29
C TYR A 28 -21.43 4.36 25.21
N ARG A 29 -21.49 3.24 24.48
CA ARG A 29 -22.57 2.98 23.53
C ARG A 29 -23.78 2.42 24.27
N GLU A 30 -24.73 3.28 24.61
CA GLU A 30 -25.99 2.88 25.23
C GLU A 30 -26.69 1.77 24.42
N SER A 31 -26.65 0.55 24.97
CA SER A 31 -27.19 -0.66 24.35
C SER A 31 -28.05 -1.42 25.35
N ASP A 32 -28.97 -2.25 24.85
CA ASP A 32 -29.81 -3.10 25.71
C ASP A 32 -29.12 -4.39 26.15
N ILE A 33 -28.20 -4.88 25.31
CA ILE A 33 -27.43 -6.11 25.53
C ILE A 33 -25.94 -5.78 25.37
N TYR A 34 -25.15 -6.13 26.39
CA TYR A 34 -23.70 -6.03 26.37
C TYR A 34 -23.07 -7.41 26.30
N LEU A 35 -22.20 -7.61 25.30
CA LEU A 35 -21.41 -8.82 25.12
C LEU A 35 -19.97 -8.50 25.48
N LEU A 36 -19.48 -9.08 26.58
CA LEU A 36 -18.15 -8.83 27.10
C LEU A 36 -17.33 -10.12 27.06
N ASP A 37 -16.38 -10.21 26.13
CA ASP A 37 -15.49 -11.35 25.95
C ASP A 37 -14.18 -11.12 26.70
N ASP A 38 -14.09 -11.61 27.93
CA ASP A 38 -12.94 -11.50 28.85
C ASP A 38 -12.33 -10.08 28.96
N PRO A 39 -13.14 -9.04 29.29
CA PRO A 39 -12.69 -7.65 29.26
C PRO A 39 -11.73 -7.28 30.40
N LEU A 40 -11.58 -8.15 31.39
CA LEU A 40 -10.75 -7.93 32.58
C LEU A 40 -9.37 -8.59 32.46
N ALA A 41 -9.12 -9.34 31.39
CA ALA A 41 -7.84 -9.98 31.12
C ALA A 41 -6.70 -8.94 31.04
N GLY A 42 -5.62 -9.17 31.80
CA GLY A 42 -4.45 -8.29 31.82
C GLY A 42 -4.61 -7.01 32.65
N LEU A 43 -5.62 -6.94 33.52
CA LEU A 43 -5.77 -5.92 34.57
C LEU A 43 -5.34 -6.46 35.92
N ASP A 44 -4.83 -5.57 36.79
CA ASP A 44 -4.55 -5.89 38.19
C ASP A 44 -5.85 -6.17 38.96
N VAL A 45 -5.79 -7.08 39.93
CA VAL A 45 -6.92 -7.59 40.73
C VAL A 45 -7.71 -6.45 41.36
N ARG A 46 -7.03 -5.46 41.94
CA ARG A 46 -7.69 -4.28 42.55
C ARG A 46 -8.51 -3.49 41.53
N VAL A 47 -7.98 -3.33 40.32
CA VAL A 47 -8.66 -2.62 39.22
C VAL A 47 -9.84 -3.45 38.71
N GLN A 48 -9.70 -4.78 38.61
CA GLN A 48 -10.79 -5.67 38.24
C GLN A 48 -11.97 -5.56 39.22
N GLU A 49 -11.71 -5.61 40.52
CA GLU A 49 -12.74 -5.48 41.56
C GLU A 49 -13.45 -4.12 41.49
N ALA A 50 -12.71 -3.03 41.29
CA ALA A 50 -13.25 -1.70 41.13
C ALA A 50 -14.16 -1.60 39.88
N ILE A 51 -13.78 -2.22 38.77
CA ILE A 51 -14.58 -2.23 37.53
C ILE A 51 -15.84 -3.09 37.73
N ILE A 52 -15.74 -4.27 38.35
CA ILE A 52 -16.91 -5.13 38.59
C ILE A 52 -17.92 -4.42 39.51
N SER A 53 -17.45 -3.85 40.61
CA SER A 53 -18.31 -3.17 41.58
C SER A 53 -18.94 -1.90 41.01
N ASN A 54 -18.16 -1.01 40.41
CA ASN A 54 -18.66 0.29 39.97
C ASN A 54 -19.34 0.23 38.59
N CYS A 55 -18.81 -0.57 37.66
CA CYS A 55 -19.36 -0.62 36.30
C CYS A 55 -20.42 -1.72 36.13
N LEU A 56 -20.11 -2.98 36.44
CA LEU A 56 -21.04 -4.08 36.17
C LEU A 56 -22.23 -4.06 37.14
N LYS A 57 -22.00 -3.85 38.45
CA LYS A 57 -23.08 -3.86 39.45
C LYS A 57 -23.87 -2.56 39.50
N ASN A 58 -23.21 -1.40 39.48
CA ASN A 58 -23.88 -0.11 39.64
C ASN A 58 -24.38 0.45 38.30
N PHE A 59 -23.47 0.65 37.33
CA PHE A 59 -23.83 1.30 36.06
C PHE A 59 -24.69 0.41 35.15
N LEU A 60 -24.36 -0.87 35.02
CA LEU A 60 -25.07 -1.82 34.16
C LEU A 60 -26.19 -2.61 34.86
N LYS A 61 -26.63 -2.16 36.04
CA LYS A 61 -27.63 -2.85 36.88
C LYS A 61 -28.90 -3.25 36.14
N ASN A 62 -29.39 -2.38 35.25
CA ASN A 62 -30.66 -2.52 34.53
C ASN A 62 -30.50 -2.98 33.07
N LYS A 63 -29.34 -3.51 32.68
CA LYS A 63 -29.06 -3.97 31.32
C LYS A 63 -28.71 -5.46 31.31
N ILE A 64 -28.89 -6.11 30.15
CA ILE A 64 -28.52 -7.51 29.99
C ILE A 64 -27.01 -7.55 29.71
N VAL A 65 -26.25 -8.19 30.58
CA VAL A 65 -24.81 -8.36 30.41
C VAL A 65 -24.49 -9.84 30.28
N ILE A 66 -23.86 -10.21 29.17
CA ILE A 66 -23.27 -11.53 28.96
C ILE A 66 -21.76 -11.35 29.09
N PHE A 67 -21.21 -11.88 30.17
CA PHE A 67 -19.81 -11.72 30.53
C PHE A 67 -19.11 -13.08 30.50
N VAL A 68 -18.18 -13.23 29.56
CA VAL A 68 -17.33 -14.41 29.39
C VAL A 68 -16.07 -14.22 30.22
N THR A 69 -15.74 -15.19 31.08
CA THR A 69 -14.52 -15.15 31.88
C THR A 69 -13.96 -16.55 32.10
N ASN A 70 -12.63 -16.64 32.17
CA ASN A 70 -11.94 -17.84 32.64
C ASN A 70 -11.56 -17.74 34.13
N ASN A 71 -11.55 -16.53 34.71
CA ASN A 71 -11.27 -16.35 36.12
C ASN A 71 -12.51 -16.73 36.96
N LEU A 72 -12.30 -17.68 37.87
CA LEU A 72 -13.32 -18.23 38.75
C LEU A 72 -13.79 -17.23 39.81
N ASP A 73 -12.95 -16.27 40.22
CA ASP A 73 -13.31 -15.29 41.24
C ASP A 73 -14.43 -14.36 40.79
N HIS A 74 -14.55 -14.13 39.49
CA HIS A 74 -15.61 -13.29 38.93
C HIS A 74 -16.97 -14.01 38.91
N LEU A 75 -16.99 -15.34 39.03
CA LEU A 75 -18.23 -16.14 39.02
C LEU A 75 -19.08 -15.90 40.26
N LYS A 76 -18.47 -15.49 41.37
CA LYS A 76 -19.15 -15.16 42.63
C LYS A 76 -20.20 -14.05 42.47
N TYR A 77 -20.08 -13.24 41.42
CA TYR A 77 -20.97 -12.10 41.17
C TYR A 77 -22.05 -12.38 40.12
N ALA A 78 -22.06 -13.57 39.53
CA ALA A 78 -22.99 -13.96 38.48
C ALA A 78 -24.35 -14.39 39.04
N LYS A 79 -25.43 -14.05 38.33
CA LYS A 79 -26.77 -14.58 38.65
C LYS A 79 -27.02 -15.95 38.02
N GLU A 80 -26.62 -16.10 36.75
CA GLU A 80 -26.70 -17.36 36.01
C GLU A 80 -25.34 -17.68 35.42
N ILE A 81 -24.92 -18.93 35.55
CA ILE A 81 -23.65 -19.44 35.09
C ILE A 81 -23.90 -20.51 34.02
N ILE A 82 -23.32 -20.32 32.85
CA ILE A 82 -23.36 -21.27 31.73
C ILE A 82 -21.93 -21.74 31.44
N ILE A 83 -21.71 -23.05 31.50
CA ILE A 83 -20.40 -23.66 31.20
C ILE A 83 -20.45 -24.32 29.83
N ILE A 84 -19.53 -23.91 28.95
CA ILE A 84 -19.33 -24.52 27.63
C ILE A 84 -18.07 -25.39 27.67
N ASP A 85 -18.19 -26.63 27.20
CA ASP A 85 -17.05 -27.53 26.99
C ASP A 85 -17.20 -28.26 25.64
N ARG A 86 -16.13 -28.26 24.83
CA ARG A 86 -16.10 -28.83 23.47
C ARG A 86 -17.23 -28.36 22.54
N GLY A 87 -17.68 -27.12 22.71
CA GLY A 87 -18.77 -26.54 21.90
C GLY A 87 -20.18 -26.94 22.36
N GLU A 88 -20.31 -27.74 23.41
CA GLU A 88 -21.58 -28.13 24.02
C GLU A 88 -21.80 -27.41 25.35
N VAL A 89 -23.04 -27.03 25.63
CA VAL A 89 -23.43 -26.40 26.90
C VAL A 89 -23.66 -27.51 27.93
N LYS A 90 -22.78 -27.60 28.94
CA LYS A 90 -22.83 -28.68 29.94
C LYS A 90 -23.69 -28.34 31.14
N ILE A 91 -23.61 -27.11 31.64
CA ILE A 91 -24.26 -26.72 32.89
C ILE A 91 -24.87 -25.34 32.73
N LYS A 92 -26.13 -25.19 33.14
CA LYS A 92 -26.80 -23.92 33.43
C LYS A 92 -27.18 -23.96 34.91
N SER A 93 -26.48 -23.21 35.76
CA SER A 93 -26.83 -23.14 37.17
C SER A 93 -27.14 -21.70 37.58
N ALA A 94 -28.20 -21.55 38.36
CA ALA A 94 -28.55 -20.33 39.07
C ALA A 94 -28.31 -20.64 40.56
N THR A 95 -27.04 -20.62 40.99
CA THR A 95 -26.48 -20.68 42.38
C THR A 95 -27.27 -21.56 43.37
N ASP A 96 -26.79 -22.72 43.83
CA ASP A 96 -25.58 -22.96 44.62
C ASP A 96 -24.94 -24.31 44.25
N GLU A 97 -23.64 -24.46 44.55
CA GLU A 97 -22.78 -25.63 44.25
C GLU A 97 -22.41 -25.81 42.77
N VAL A 98 -21.43 -25.02 42.32
CA VAL A 98 -20.60 -25.44 41.18
C VAL A 98 -19.83 -26.69 41.62
N PRO A 99 -19.94 -27.85 40.94
CA PRO A 99 -19.28 -29.07 41.38
C PRO A 99 -17.76 -28.87 41.46
N VAL A 100 -17.25 -28.92 42.69
CA VAL A 100 -15.84 -28.68 43.08
C VAL A 100 -14.85 -29.62 42.35
N GLY A 101 -15.33 -30.70 41.74
CA GLY A 101 -14.52 -31.70 41.03
C GLY A 101 -13.90 -31.26 39.69
N ILE A 102 -14.38 -30.17 39.07
CA ILE A 102 -13.79 -29.64 37.82
C ILE A 102 -12.80 -28.51 38.09
N ILE A 103 -12.98 -27.78 39.20
CA ILE A 103 -12.22 -26.57 39.57
C ILE A 103 -10.80 -26.90 40.05
N THR A 104 -10.61 -28.06 40.68
CA THR A 104 -9.34 -28.44 41.34
C THR A 104 -8.22 -28.87 40.39
N LYS A 105 -8.48 -29.12 39.11
CA LYS A 105 -7.41 -29.52 38.16
C LYS A 105 -6.62 -28.35 37.58
N THR A 106 -7.11 -27.12 37.69
CA THR A 106 -6.47 -25.94 37.08
C THR A 106 -5.60 -25.15 38.05
N ASN A 107 -5.81 -25.27 39.37
CA ASN A 107 -5.08 -24.50 40.38
C ASN A 107 -3.69 -25.07 40.74
N CYS A 108 -3.31 -26.24 40.25
CA CYS A 108 -2.04 -26.88 40.62
C CYS A 108 -0.82 -26.43 39.79
N LEU A 109 -0.90 -25.37 38.97
CA LEU A 109 0.20 -25.03 38.06
C LEU A 109 0.76 -23.61 38.09
N GLU A 110 0.19 -22.63 38.79
CA GLU A 110 0.79 -21.28 38.79
C GLU A 110 0.66 -20.56 40.15
N GLU A 111 1.50 -20.94 41.11
CA GLU A 111 1.99 -19.98 42.11
C GLU A 111 3.36 -19.49 41.63
N ASN A 112 3.41 -18.29 41.04
CA ASN A 112 4.64 -17.55 40.88
C ASN A 112 4.49 -16.18 41.54
N HIS A 113 5.33 -15.96 42.54
CA HIS A 113 5.53 -14.73 43.27
C HIS A 113 5.62 -13.51 42.33
N VAL A 114 4.70 -12.55 42.49
CA VAL A 114 4.82 -11.22 41.89
C VAL A 114 5.61 -10.35 42.85
N HIS A 115 6.87 -10.09 42.49
CA HIS A 115 7.69 -9.08 43.13
C HIS A 115 7.17 -7.70 42.66
N ASN A 116 6.59 -6.93 43.59
CA ASN A 116 6.28 -5.52 43.37
C ASN A 116 7.58 -4.73 43.24
N ASN A 117 7.91 -4.31 42.03
CA ASN A 117 8.77 -3.17 41.80
C ASN A 117 7.90 -2.07 41.20
N ASP A 118 7.55 -1.10 42.04
CA ASP A 118 6.99 0.18 41.63
C ASP A 118 8.04 0.93 40.81
N VAL A 119 8.11 0.63 39.51
CA VAL A 119 8.80 1.48 38.56
C VAL A 119 7.80 2.53 38.10
N SER A 120 7.99 3.75 38.58
CA SER A 120 7.31 4.95 38.09
C SER A 120 7.41 4.99 36.56
N LEU A 121 6.32 4.65 35.90
CA LEU A 121 6.13 4.79 34.45
C LEU A 121 6.18 6.28 34.15
N HIS A 122 7.37 6.75 33.81
CA HIS A 122 7.54 8.02 33.12
C HIS A 122 6.68 7.92 31.85
N GLU A 123 5.58 8.66 31.80
CA GLU A 123 4.78 8.88 30.59
C GLU A 123 5.67 9.59 29.58
N ILE A 124 6.46 8.81 28.85
CA ILE A 124 7.13 9.29 27.65
C ILE A 124 6.00 9.49 26.65
N SER A 125 5.52 10.73 26.56
CA SER A 125 4.73 11.20 25.43
C SER A 125 5.51 10.87 24.16
N ARG A 126 5.17 9.73 23.55
CA ARG A 126 5.75 9.31 22.28
C ARG A 126 5.22 10.30 21.26
N ASN A 127 6.06 11.26 20.86
CA ASN A 127 5.76 12.14 19.74
C ASN A 127 5.53 11.26 18.51
N ILE A 128 4.26 11.07 18.18
CA ILE A 128 3.81 10.33 17.02
C ILE A 128 4.34 11.05 15.78
N TYR A 129 5.02 10.31 14.90
CA TYR A 129 5.60 10.88 13.71
C TYR A 129 4.51 11.48 12.80
N HIS A 130 4.60 12.79 12.59
CA HIS A 130 3.92 13.47 11.50
C HIS A 130 4.92 13.63 10.36
N GLU A 131 4.51 13.25 9.14
CA GLU A 131 5.36 13.35 7.97
C GLU A 131 5.59 14.82 7.62
N GLU A 132 6.73 15.37 8.04
CA GLU A 132 7.13 16.72 7.69
C GLU A 132 7.47 16.79 6.20
N LYS A 133 6.64 17.52 5.46
CA LYS A 133 6.84 17.73 4.03
C LYS A 133 7.91 18.79 3.81
N GLN A 134 9.00 18.40 3.15
CA GLN A 134 9.97 19.37 2.65
C GLN A 134 9.27 20.32 1.65
N MET A 135 9.32 21.62 1.95
CA MET A 135 8.85 22.68 1.05
C MET A 135 10.06 23.20 0.26
N GLY A 136 10.03 23.10 -1.07
CA GLY A 136 11.13 23.64 -1.89
C GLY A 136 11.25 23.05 -3.28
N HIS A 137 12.37 23.37 -3.93
CA HIS A 137 12.79 22.76 -5.19
C HIS A 137 13.36 21.35 -4.91
N VAL A 138 13.22 20.43 -5.86
CA VAL A 138 13.82 19.09 -5.74
C VAL A 138 15.32 19.20 -5.99
N ASP A 139 16.15 18.86 -5.01
CA ASP A 139 17.60 18.92 -5.18
C ASP A 139 18.08 17.95 -6.26
N PHE A 140 19.02 18.41 -7.11
CA PHE A 140 19.63 17.60 -8.17
C PHE A 140 20.33 16.33 -7.63
N THR A 141 20.72 16.36 -6.35
CA THR A 141 21.34 15.25 -5.63
C THR A 141 20.49 13.97 -5.69
N HIS A 142 19.16 14.09 -5.71
CA HIS A 142 18.25 12.94 -5.78
C HIS A 142 18.30 12.26 -7.14
N TYR A 143 18.44 13.02 -8.22
CA TYR A 143 18.59 12.47 -9.58
C TYR A 143 19.93 11.74 -9.73
N VAL A 144 21.01 12.30 -9.18
CA VAL A 144 22.34 11.63 -9.18
C VAL A 144 22.31 10.33 -8.38
N LYS A 145 21.59 10.29 -7.25
CA LYS A 145 21.37 9.04 -6.50
C LYS A 145 20.65 7.99 -7.35
N TYR A 146 19.60 8.37 -8.08
CA TYR A 146 18.89 7.46 -8.98
C TYR A 146 19.83 6.86 -10.04
N ILE A 147 20.66 7.71 -10.67
CA ILE A 147 21.66 7.29 -11.66
C ILE A 147 22.68 6.32 -11.04
N LYS A 148 23.09 6.56 -9.79
CA LYS A 148 23.99 5.67 -9.05
C LYS A 148 23.36 4.29 -8.82
N PHE A 149 22.06 4.22 -8.53
CA PHE A 149 21.35 2.95 -8.39
C PHE A 149 21.22 2.22 -9.74
N GLY A 150 20.88 2.90 -10.85
CA GLY A 150 20.70 2.24 -12.16
C GLY A 150 21.93 1.50 -12.69
N GLY A 151 23.13 2.02 -12.44
CA GLY A 151 24.38 1.41 -12.91
C GLY A 151 25.61 2.31 -12.81
N GLY A 152 25.47 3.48 -12.18
CA GLY A 152 26.50 4.51 -12.15
C GLY A 152 26.43 5.43 -13.37
N VAL A 153 27.28 6.45 -13.35
CA VAL A 153 27.31 7.51 -14.38
C VAL A 153 27.79 6.98 -15.72
N VAL A 154 28.75 6.04 -15.74
CA VAL A 154 29.32 5.48 -16.98
C VAL A 154 28.26 4.77 -17.83
N MET A 155 27.46 3.91 -17.21
CA MET A 155 26.38 3.21 -17.91
C MET A 155 25.33 4.19 -18.42
N PHE A 156 25.00 5.21 -17.63
CA PHE A 156 24.07 6.25 -18.03
C PHE A 156 24.59 7.06 -19.23
N THR A 157 25.89 7.42 -19.24
CA THR A 157 26.49 8.14 -20.37
C THR A 157 26.49 7.32 -21.65
N PHE A 158 26.70 5.99 -21.56
CA PHE A 158 26.61 5.10 -22.72
C PHE A 158 25.18 5.06 -23.29
N ILE A 159 24.18 4.90 -22.43
CA ILE A 159 22.76 4.93 -22.85
C ILE A 159 22.40 6.29 -23.44
N PHE A 160 22.82 7.38 -22.81
CA PHE A 160 22.61 8.73 -23.34
C PHE A 160 23.23 8.92 -24.73
N GLY A 161 24.42 8.33 -24.98
CA GLY A 161 25.03 8.28 -26.31
C GLY A 161 24.14 7.58 -27.35
N ILE A 162 23.48 6.48 -26.99
CA ILE A 162 22.51 5.79 -27.86
C ILE A 162 21.34 6.72 -28.19
N PHE A 163 20.80 7.47 -27.22
CA PHE A 163 19.74 8.45 -27.46
C PHE A 163 20.16 9.55 -28.44
N VAL A 164 21.37 10.10 -28.28
CA VAL A 164 21.90 11.13 -29.18
C VAL A 164 22.07 10.57 -30.59
N SER A 165 22.61 9.35 -30.73
CA SER A 165 22.77 8.70 -32.04
C SER A 165 21.44 8.42 -32.74
N ALA A 166 20.41 8.00 -32.00
CA ALA A 166 19.07 7.79 -32.52
C ALA A 166 18.47 9.12 -33.01
N GLN A 167 18.52 10.17 -32.19
CA GLN A 167 18.02 11.50 -32.59
C GLN A 167 18.75 12.05 -33.81
N PHE A 168 20.07 11.89 -33.88
CA PHE A 168 20.86 12.34 -35.02
C PHE A 168 20.45 11.61 -36.30
N THR A 169 20.27 10.29 -36.23
CA THR A 169 19.83 9.47 -37.38
C THR A 169 18.43 9.87 -37.85
N GLU A 170 17.50 10.11 -36.92
CA GLU A 170 16.15 10.61 -37.19
C GLU A 170 16.20 11.98 -37.90
N SER A 171 16.86 12.98 -37.30
CA SER A 171 16.97 14.32 -37.88
C SER A 171 17.74 14.38 -39.20
N TYR A 172 18.73 13.50 -39.39
CA TYR A 172 19.45 13.41 -40.67
C TYR A 172 18.60 12.77 -41.76
N SER A 173 17.75 11.79 -41.42
CA SER A 173 16.84 11.16 -42.38
C SER A 173 15.82 12.17 -42.94
N GLU A 174 15.31 13.09 -42.12
CA GLU A 174 14.43 14.18 -42.55
C GLU A 174 15.12 15.14 -43.52
N LYS A 175 16.39 15.47 -43.26
CA LYS A 175 17.19 16.31 -44.15
C LYS A 175 17.45 15.64 -45.51
N LEU A 176 17.73 14.34 -45.52
CA LEU A 176 17.88 13.58 -46.76
C LEU A 176 16.58 13.54 -47.57
N LEU A 177 15.44 13.41 -46.90
CA LEU A 177 14.13 13.46 -47.55
C LEU A 177 13.91 14.82 -48.23
N SER A 178 14.22 15.94 -47.56
CA SER A 178 14.15 17.27 -48.18
C SER A 178 15.01 17.36 -49.43
N LYS A 179 16.27 16.90 -49.36
CA LYS A 179 17.20 16.92 -50.50
C LYS A 179 16.72 16.03 -51.66
N TRP A 180 16.09 14.89 -51.36
CA TRP A 180 15.52 14.02 -52.39
C TRP A 180 14.35 14.70 -53.10
N VAL A 181 13.46 15.37 -52.35
CA VAL A 181 12.33 16.13 -52.91
C VAL A 181 12.83 17.25 -53.84
N ASP A 182 13.89 17.97 -53.46
CA ASP A 182 14.47 19.03 -54.29
C ASP A 182 15.02 18.48 -55.62
N HIS A 183 15.80 17.38 -55.58
CA HIS A 183 16.30 16.72 -56.78
C HIS A 183 15.18 16.19 -57.69
N GLN A 184 14.09 15.70 -57.10
CA GLN A 184 12.93 15.22 -57.85
C GLN A 184 12.21 16.38 -58.55
N HIS A 185 12.12 17.55 -57.91
CA HIS A 185 11.53 18.75 -58.49
C HIS A 185 12.35 19.27 -59.67
N ASP A 186 13.68 19.35 -59.52
CA ASP A 186 14.59 19.80 -60.58
C ASP A 186 14.53 18.88 -61.80
N SER A 187 14.46 17.55 -61.59
CA SER A 187 14.32 16.56 -62.66
C SER A 187 13.02 16.72 -63.48
N LEU A 188 11.91 17.09 -62.83
CA LEU A 188 10.63 17.34 -63.50
C LEU A 188 10.68 18.62 -64.36
N ASN A 189 11.33 19.68 -63.89
CA ASN A 189 11.48 20.93 -64.63
C ASN A 189 12.42 20.75 -65.84
N ASN A 190 13.55 20.06 -65.68
CA ASN A 190 14.55 19.85 -66.74
C ASN A 190 14.07 18.93 -67.87
N SER A 191 13.10 18.04 -67.62
CA SER A 191 12.47 17.21 -68.67
C SER A 191 11.74 18.03 -69.76
N SER A 192 11.53 19.34 -69.53
CA SER A 192 11.02 20.27 -70.56
C SER A 192 12.10 20.78 -71.53
N THR A 193 13.39 20.49 -71.28
CA THR A 193 14.54 20.88 -72.11
C THR A 193 15.23 19.65 -72.73
N ASN A 194 15.51 19.67 -74.03
CA ASN A 194 15.88 18.51 -74.85
C ASN A 194 17.33 17.99 -74.64
N THR A 195 17.70 17.49 -73.47
CA THR A 195 19.00 16.81 -73.25
C THR A 195 18.85 15.49 -72.49
N THR A 196 18.90 14.37 -73.21
CA THR A 196 18.69 13.01 -72.67
C THR A 196 19.80 12.49 -71.75
N VAL A 197 21.04 12.98 -71.90
CA VAL A 197 22.20 12.53 -71.11
C VAL A 197 22.21 13.12 -69.69
N LEU A 198 21.82 14.38 -69.54
CA LEU A 198 21.75 15.05 -68.22
C LEU A 198 20.62 14.49 -67.36
N ILE A 199 19.51 14.10 -67.99
CA ILE A 199 18.34 13.52 -67.31
C ILE A 199 18.68 12.16 -66.67
N ASP A 200 19.55 11.35 -67.29
CA ASP A 200 19.93 10.03 -66.75
C ASP A 200 20.87 10.14 -65.54
N GLU A 201 21.81 11.10 -65.54
CA GLU A 201 22.71 11.36 -64.40
C GLU A 201 21.97 11.96 -63.19
N GLU A 202 21.05 12.90 -63.41
CA GLU A 202 20.22 13.48 -62.34
C GLU A 202 19.31 12.43 -61.70
N LYS A 203 18.69 11.58 -62.53
CA LYS A 203 17.83 10.48 -62.07
C LYS A 203 18.60 9.43 -61.28
N LYS A 204 19.84 9.10 -61.68
CA LYS A 204 20.73 8.20 -60.94
C LYS A 204 21.15 8.78 -59.59
N THR A 205 21.38 10.09 -59.52
CA THR A 205 21.73 10.81 -58.29
C THR A 205 20.54 10.86 -57.31
N ALA A 206 19.34 11.17 -57.80
CA ALA A 206 18.10 11.13 -57.03
C ALA A 206 17.81 9.73 -56.47
N GLN A 207 18.00 8.68 -57.28
CA GLN A 207 17.85 7.29 -56.84
C GLN A 207 18.88 6.91 -55.77
N SER A 208 20.12 7.41 -55.86
CA SER A 208 21.16 7.17 -54.85
C SER A 208 20.80 7.81 -53.49
N VAL A 209 20.30 9.04 -53.49
CA VAL A 209 19.82 9.74 -52.27
C VAL A 209 18.63 9.00 -51.66
N PHE A 210 17.70 8.52 -52.48
CA PHE A 210 16.56 7.71 -52.02
C PHE A 210 17.00 6.41 -51.35
N ASN A 211 17.95 5.68 -51.96
CA ASN A 211 18.49 4.45 -51.38
C ASN A 211 19.20 4.71 -50.03
N LEU A 212 19.94 5.81 -49.91
CA LEU A 212 20.56 6.23 -48.66
C LEU A 212 19.51 6.54 -47.59
N TYR A 213 18.43 7.24 -47.95
CA TYR A 213 17.31 7.52 -47.06
C TYR A 213 16.65 6.22 -46.54
N MET A 214 16.41 5.23 -47.42
CA MET A 214 15.85 3.94 -47.04
C MET A 214 16.75 3.16 -46.06
N ILE A 215 18.07 3.26 -46.18
CA ILE A 215 19.01 2.66 -45.23
C ILE A 215 18.96 3.41 -43.89
N MET A 216 18.93 4.75 -43.91
CA MET A 216 18.92 5.57 -42.70
C MET A 216 17.65 5.41 -41.87
N ILE A 217 16.47 5.27 -42.49
CA ILE A 217 15.22 5.02 -41.76
C ILE A 217 15.22 3.63 -41.11
N GLY A 218 15.77 2.62 -41.80
CA GLY A 218 15.97 1.28 -41.24
C GLY A 218 16.93 1.31 -40.04
N LEU A 219 18.03 2.06 -40.13
CA LEU A 219 18.95 2.25 -39.02
C LEU A 219 18.30 2.99 -37.84
N SER A 220 17.51 4.04 -38.10
CA SER A 220 16.82 4.83 -37.07
C SER A 220 15.86 3.95 -36.27
N THR A 221 15.01 3.18 -36.95
CA THR A 221 14.05 2.28 -36.29
C THR A 221 14.75 1.20 -35.47
N GLY A 222 15.87 0.66 -35.96
CA GLY A 222 16.71 -0.27 -35.20
C GLY A 222 17.31 0.36 -33.94
N LEU A 223 17.88 1.57 -34.05
CA LEU A 223 18.42 2.31 -32.92
C LEU A 223 17.35 2.69 -31.89
N ASP A 224 16.14 3.03 -32.33
CA ASP A 224 15.01 3.32 -31.43
C ASP A 224 14.59 2.11 -30.61
N LEU A 225 14.57 0.92 -31.20
CA LEU A 225 14.30 -0.32 -30.49
C LEU A 225 15.40 -0.65 -29.48
N ILE A 226 16.67 -0.52 -29.89
CA ILE A 226 17.83 -0.74 -29.01
C ILE A 226 17.81 0.24 -27.83
N LYS A 227 17.53 1.53 -28.11
CA LYS A 227 17.39 2.60 -27.11
C LYS A 227 16.32 2.28 -26.07
N ALA A 228 15.12 1.91 -26.51
CA ALA A 228 14.01 1.58 -25.62
C ALA A 228 14.34 0.38 -24.72
N CYS A 229 14.88 -0.70 -25.29
CA CYS A 229 15.27 -1.89 -24.54
C CYS A 229 16.41 -1.62 -23.54
N ALA A 230 17.44 -0.88 -23.95
CA ALA A 230 18.58 -0.53 -23.10
C ALA A 230 18.13 0.32 -21.91
N PHE A 231 17.27 1.32 -22.15
CA PHE A 231 16.80 2.21 -21.11
C PHE A 231 15.85 1.51 -20.10
N LEU A 232 14.93 0.67 -20.60
CA LEU A 232 14.07 -0.14 -19.71
C LEU A 232 14.89 -1.10 -18.84
N THR A 233 15.93 -1.71 -19.40
CA THR A 233 16.85 -2.58 -18.64
C THR A 233 17.57 -1.78 -17.54
N TYR A 234 18.00 -0.55 -17.84
CA TYR A 234 18.62 0.33 -16.86
C TYR A 234 17.67 0.70 -15.71
N CYS A 235 16.44 1.10 -16.03
CA CYS A 235 15.43 1.44 -15.02
C CYS A 235 15.05 0.23 -14.16
N ARG A 236 14.90 -0.95 -14.78
CA ARG A 236 14.68 -2.21 -14.06
C ARG A 236 15.79 -2.51 -13.06
N ASN A 237 17.05 -2.30 -13.46
CA ASN A 237 18.18 -2.48 -12.55
C ASN A 237 18.18 -1.46 -11.40
N ALA A 238 17.78 -0.21 -11.66
CA ALA A 238 17.63 0.82 -10.64
C ALA A 238 16.55 0.42 -9.62
N SER A 239 15.36 0.05 -10.10
CA SER A 239 14.22 -0.41 -9.30
C SER A 239 14.58 -1.56 -8.36
N ILE A 240 15.20 -2.63 -8.89
CA ILE A 240 15.58 -3.80 -8.09
C ILE A 240 16.53 -3.40 -6.95
N LYS A 241 17.48 -2.49 -7.22
CA LYS A 241 18.41 -2.01 -6.19
C LYS A 241 17.73 -1.09 -5.19
N PHE A 242 16.79 -0.24 -5.62
CA PHE A 242 15.97 0.57 -4.72
C PHE A 242 15.20 -0.31 -3.75
N HIS A 243 14.43 -1.27 -4.26
CA HIS A 243 13.65 -2.20 -3.45
C HIS A 243 14.52 -2.97 -2.46
N LYS A 244 15.66 -3.53 -2.92
CA LYS A 244 16.61 -4.25 -2.03
C LYS A 244 17.19 -3.36 -0.94
N THR A 245 17.53 -2.11 -1.28
CA THR A 245 18.11 -1.17 -0.31
C THR A 245 17.07 -0.75 0.73
N LEU A 246 15.84 -0.46 0.31
CA LEU A 246 14.73 -0.15 1.21
C LEU A 246 14.42 -1.30 2.15
N CYS A 247 14.28 -2.53 1.62
CA CYS A 247 14.06 -3.73 2.43
C CYS A 247 15.17 -3.92 3.48
N ARG A 248 16.44 -3.85 3.06
CA ARG A 248 17.58 -4.01 3.96
C ARG A 248 17.62 -2.92 5.04
N SER A 249 17.31 -1.67 4.67
CA SER A 249 17.30 -0.54 5.61
C SER A 249 16.23 -0.70 6.69
N ILE A 250 15.06 -1.26 6.36
CA ILE A 250 13.97 -1.41 7.32
C ILE A 250 14.15 -2.62 8.22
N ILE A 251 14.64 -3.73 7.69
CA ILE A 251 14.96 -4.92 8.50
C ILE A 251 16.06 -4.59 9.53
N ASN A 252 17.01 -3.74 9.16
CA ASN A 252 18.10 -3.33 10.04
C ASN A 252 17.76 -2.11 10.92
N CYS A 253 16.51 -1.64 10.91
CA CYS A 253 16.11 -0.45 11.64
C CYS A 253 15.88 -0.75 13.13
N VAL A 254 16.10 0.25 13.99
CA VAL A 254 15.81 0.15 15.43
C VAL A 254 14.30 0.09 15.64
N ILE A 255 13.84 -0.71 16.60
CA ILE A 255 12.40 -0.87 16.90
C ILE A 255 11.70 0.46 17.22
N THR A 256 12.43 1.44 17.80
CA THR A 256 11.92 2.78 18.08
C THR A 256 11.46 3.53 16.83
N PHE A 257 12.07 3.28 15.67
CA PHE A 257 11.62 3.86 14.41
C PHE A 257 10.25 3.30 14.00
N LEU A 258 10.06 1.98 14.15
CA LEU A 258 8.82 1.29 13.80
C LEU A 258 7.67 1.64 14.76
N ASP A 259 7.98 1.90 16.04
CA ASP A 259 6.98 2.33 17.02
C ASP A 259 6.54 3.78 16.81
N ASN A 260 7.43 4.64 16.32
CA ASN A 260 7.12 6.06 16.09
C ASN A 260 6.40 6.31 14.76
N HIS A 261 6.60 5.47 13.75
CA HIS A 261 6.00 5.62 12.42
C HIS A 261 4.80 4.69 12.22
N PHE A 262 3.73 5.19 11.63
CA PHE A 262 2.60 4.35 11.26
C PHE A 262 3.00 3.30 10.21
N ILE A 263 2.63 2.04 10.45
CA ILE A 263 2.89 0.93 9.52
C ILE A 263 2.31 1.21 8.12
N GLY A 264 1.18 1.91 8.05
CA GLY A 264 0.56 2.35 6.79
C GLY A 264 1.46 3.24 5.95
N ASN A 265 2.23 4.14 6.55
CA ASN A 265 3.13 5.05 5.82
C ASN A 265 4.31 4.28 5.22
N ILE A 266 4.88 3.33 5.97
CA ILE A 266 5.94 2.45 5.50
C ILE A 266 5.40 1.60 4.34
N LEU A 267 4.23 0.99 4.50
CA LEU A 267 3.62 0.17 3.46
C LEU A 267 3.31 0.97 2.19
N ASN A 268 2.87 2.23 2.33
CA ASN A 268 2.61 3.11 1.21
C ASN A 268 3.88 3.35 0.37
N ARG A 269 5.04 3.51 1.01
CA ARG A 269 6.34 3.66 0.33
C ARG A 269 6.77 2.41 -0.43
N PHE A 270 6.45 1.22 0.09
CA PHE A 270 6.71 -0.04 -0.62
C PHE A 270 5.73 -0.35 -1.74
N SER A 271 4.52 0.20 -1.63
CA SER A 271 3.45 -0.09 -2.57
C SER A 271 3.40 1.02 -3.61
N TYR A 272 2.83 2.17 -3.27
CA TYR A 272 2.56 3.26 -4.21
C TYR A 272 3.82 3.93 -4.74
N ASP A 273 4.78 4.27 -3.87
CA ASP A 273 5.96 5.03 -4.31
C ASP A 273 6.91 4.16 -5.16
N LEU A 274 7.04 2.87 -4.85
CA LEU A 274 7.79 1.93 -5.69
C LEU A 274 7.07 1.67 -7.02
N ASP A 275 5.74 1.55 -7.02
CA ASP A 275 4.95 1.39 -8.25
C ASP A 275 5.13 2.59 -9.20
N LEU A 276 5.14 3.82 -8.67
CA LEU A 276 5.45 5.01 -9.44
C LEU A 276 6.85 4.99 -10.06
N ILE A 277 7.85 4.47 -9.33
CA ILE A 277 9.23 4.35 -9.83
C ILE A 277 9.35 3.27 -10.91
N ASP A 278 8.56 2.21 -10.80
CA ASP A 278 8.67 1.02 -11.65
C ASP A 278 7.85 1.13 -12.94
N GLU A 279 6.63 1.66 -12.84
CA GLU A 279 5.71 1.75 -13.98
C GLU A 279 5.78 3.12 -14.66
N LEU A 280 5.63 4.21 -13.90
CA LEU A 280 5.46 5.54 -14.51
C LEU A 280 6.79 6.19 -14.89
N PHE A 281 7.79 6.11 -14.01
CA PHE A 281 9.06 6.84 -14.18
C PHE A 281 9.81 6.50 -15.48
N PRO A 282 9.93 5.23 -15.92
CA PRO A 282 10.68 4.90 -17.13
C PRO A 282 10.09 5.55 -18.40
N PHE A 283 8.75 5.58 -18.52
CA PHE A 283 8.09 6.19 -19.67
C PHE A 283 8.26 7.72 -19.69
N LEU A 284 8.01 8.38 -18.55
CA LEU A 284 8.16 9.83 -18.47
C LEU A 284 9.60 10.27 -18.74
N PHE A 285 10.59 9.53 -18.22
CA PHE A 285 11.99 9.87 -18.41
C PHE A 285 12.44 9.69 -19.86
N MET A 286 11.98 8.62 -20.53
CA MET A 286 12.18 8.43 -21.97
C MET A 286 11.63 9.61 -22.78
N GLU A 287 10.39 10.04 -22.47
CA GLU A 287 9.73 11.14 -23.17
C GLU A 287 10.45 12.47 -22.95
N ILE A 288 10.86 12.77 -21.71
CA ILE A 288 11.59 14.01 -21.39
C ILE A 288 12.92 14.07 -22.16
N ILE A 289 13.72 12.98 -22.14
CA ILE A 289 14.98 12.94 -22.88
C ILE A 289 14.72 13.08 -24.37
N LYS A 290 13.79 12.28 -24.95
CA LYS A 290 13.44 12.35 -26.37
C LYS A 290 13.04 13.76 -26.77
N ASN A 291 12.09 14.37 -26.06
CA ASN A 291 11.58 15.70 -26.40
C ASN A 291 12.67 16.78 -26.25
N SER A 292 13.53 16.68 -25.23
CA SER A 292 14.63 17.63 -25.05
C SER A 292 15.65 17.56 -26.19
N LEU A 293 15.99 16.35 -26.65
CA LEU A 293 16.92 16.12 -27.75
C LEU A 293 16.30 16.51 -29.09
N ALA A 294 15.01 16.23 -29.31
CA ALA A 294 14.30 16.62 -30.52
C ALA A 294 14.22 18.14 -30.69
N VAL A 295 13.89 18.88 -29.61
CA VAL A 295 13.91 20.35 -29.62
C VAL A 295 15.31 20.88 -29.93
N ALA A 296 16.34 20.30 -29.32
CA ALA A 296 17.73 20.67 -29.62
C ALA A 296 18.10 20.39 -31.09
N GLY A 297 17.68 19.25 -31.64
CA GLY A 297 17.91 18.88 -33.04
C GLY A 297 17.26 19.84 -34.02
N VAL A 298 15.99 20.19 -33.81
CA VAL A 298 15.28 21.17 -34.66
C VAL A 298 15.93 22.55 -34.58
N LEU A 299 16.34 23.00 -33.38
CA LEU A 299 17.04 24.28 -33.23
C LEU A 299 18.35 24.31 -34.03
N VAL A 300 19.13 23.22 -33.99
CA VAL A 300 20.38 23.11 -34.78
C VAL A 300 20.10 23.17 -36.28
N LEU A 301 19.06 22.46 -36.76
CA LEU A 301 18.68 22.49 -38.17
C LEU A 301 18.23 23.89 -38.63
N VAL A 302 17.41 24.59 -37.84
CA VAL A 302 16.93 25.93 -38.15
C VAL A 302 18.08 26.94 -38.21
N ILE A 303 19.02 26.87 -37.25
CA ILE A 303 20.22 27.74 -37.23
C ILE A 303 21.11 27.48 -38.45
N SER A 304 21.19 26.22 -38.92
CA SER A 304 21.98 25.86 -40.10
C SER A 304 21.45 26.49 -41.39
N VAL A 305 20.15 26.78 -41.49
CA VAL A 305 19.53 27.37 -42.69
C VAL A 305 19.72 28.89 -42.70
N ASN A 306 19.40 29.58 -41.60
CA ASN A 306 19.59 31.02 -41.50
C ASN A 306 19.80 31.47 -40.04
N LYS A 307 20.86 32.24 -39.81
CA LYS A 307 21.22 32.78 -38.49
C LYS A 307 20.18 33.75 -37.92
N ILE A 308 19.34 34.38 -38.74
CA ILE A 308 18.28 35.30 -38.29
C ILE A 308 17.24 34.55 -37.43
N PHE A 309 16.95 33.29 -37.74
CA PHE A 309 15.99 32.49 -36.95
C PHE A 309 16.46 32.22 -35.52
N LEU A 310 17.77 32.31 -35.25
CA LEU A 310 18.31 32.18 -33.89
C LEU A 310 17.70 33.21 -32.93
N PHE A 311 17.51 34.46 -33.38
CA PHE A 311 16.92 35.51 -32.57
C PHE A 311 15.45 35.20 -32.22
N ILE A 312 14.69 34.72 -33.20
CA ILE A 312 13.28 34.32 -33.03
C ILE A 312 13.16 33.13 -32.07
N SER A 313 14.03 32.13 -32.21
CA SER A 313 14.07 30.98 -31.30
C SER A 313 14.42 31.38 -29.87
N ILE A 314 15.37 32.29 -29.66
CA ILE A 314 15.71 32.79 -28.31
C ILE A 314 14.50 33.49 -27.67
N PHE A 315 13.81 34.36 -28.42
CA PHE A 315 12.61 35.04 -27.92
C PHE A 315 11.52 34.04 -27.49
N MET A 316 11.27 33.00 -28.29
CA MET A 316 10.31 31.95 -27.96
C MET A 316 10.72 31.13 -26.73
N ILE A 317 12.01 30.79 -26.58
CA ILE A 317 12.50 30.07 -25.39
C ILE A 317 12.32 30.91 -24.12
N VAL A 318 12.61 32.21 -24.17
CA VAL A 318 12.40 33.11 -23.03
C VAL A 318 10.92 33.15 -22.62
N LEU A 319 10.02 33.30 -23.59
CA LEU A 319 8.58 33.27 -23.34
C LEU A 319 8.13 31.94 -22.68
N LEU A 320 8.61 30.81 -23.19
CA LEU A 320 8.31 29.49 -22.61
C LEU A 320 8.86 29.33 -21.19
N VAL A 321 10.05 29.86 -20.89
CA VAL A 321 10.61 29.86 -19.53
C VAL A 321 9.76 30.70 -18.59
N LEU A 322 9.30 31.88 -19.01
CA LEU A 322 8.39 32.71 -18.21
C LEU A 322 7.08 31.97 -17.90
N LEU A 323 6.44 31.39 -18.93
CA LEU A 323 5.24 30.57 -18.74
C LEU A 323 5.48 29.38 -17.80
N ARG A 324 6.64 28.72 -17.90
CA ARG A 324 7.02 27.62 -17.01
C ARG A 324 7.13 28.07 -15.55
N THR A 325 7.70 29.24 -15.29
CA THR A 325 7.83 29.76 -13.92
C THR A 325 6.47 30.04 -13.27
N PHE A 326 5.46 30.42 -14.06
CA PHE A 326 4.09 30.61 -13.59
C PHE A 326 3.34 29.28 -13.42
N TYR A 327 3.47 28.35 -14.38
CA TYR A 327 2.71 27.10 -14.39
C TYR A 327 3.15 26.08 -13.33
N ILE A 328 4.47 25.90 -13.13
CA ILE A 328 4.99 24.81 -12.27
C ILE A 328 4.50 24.90 -10.81
N PRO A 329 4.52 26.07 -10.13
CA PRO A 329 4.02 26.17 -8.76
C PRO A 329 2.55 25.79 -8.63
N ALA A 330 1.70 26.24 -9.56
CA ALA A 330 0.27 25.93 -9.57
C ALA A 330 0.01 24.44 -9.79
N ALA A 331 0.68 23.83 -10.77
CA ALA A 331 0.57 22.40 -11.05
C ALA A 331 1.03 21.54 -9.85
N ARG A 332 2.13 21.91 -9.19
CA ARG A 332 2.63 21.21 -7.99
C ARG A 332 1.68 21.31 -6.81
N ALA A 333 1.03 22.46 -6.61
CA ALA A 333 0.05 22.63 -5.55
C ALA A 333 -1.17 21.71 -5.75
N LEU A 334 -1.65 21.58 -7.00
CA LEU A 334 -2.76 20.72 -7.38
C LEU A 334 -2.45 19.23 -7.23
N THR A 335 -1.30 18.76 -7.72
CA THR A 335 -0.90 17.35 -7.57
C THR A 335 -0.66 16.97 -6.11
N ARG A 336 -0.19 17.93 -5.28
CA ARG A 336 -0.04 17.71 -3.84
C ARG A 336 -1.38 17.54 -3.14
N LEU A 337 -2.40 18.30 -3.55
CA LEU A 337 -3.75 18.22 -3.00
C LEU A 337 -4.39 16.86 -3.33
N SER A 338 -4.26 16.40 -4.59
CA SER A 338 -4.84 15.12 -5.01
C SER A 338 -4.19 13.91 -4.31
N ALA A 339 -2.86 13.92 -4.14
CA ALA A 339 -2.15 12.86 -3.43
C ALA A 339 -2.57 12.76 -1.94
N LEU A 340 -2.76 13.89 -1.26
CA LEU A 340 -3.18 13.94 0.14
C LEU A 340 -4.61 13.43 0.36
N ILE A 341 -5.54 13.95 -0.42
CA ILE A 341 -6.97 13.70 -0.20
C ILE A 341 -7.34 12.27 -0.62
N LEU A 342 -6.81 11.79 -1.75
CA LEU A 342 -7.29 10.54 -2.34
C LEU A 342 -6.60 9.30 -1.75
N TRP A 343 -5.30 9.37 -1.46
CA TRP A 343 -4.52 8.18 -1.13
C TRP A 343 -4.30 8.03 0.37
N GLY A 344 -3.87 9.08 1.07
CA GLY A 344 -3.59 9.03 2.51
C GLY A 344 -4.83 8.65 3.35
N THR A 345 -5.95 9.31 3.11
CA THR A 345 -7.20 9.06 3.85
C THR A 345 -7.82 7.71 3.50
N LEU A 346 -7.76 7.29 2.23
CA LEU A 346 -8.34 6.03 1.78
C LEU A 346 -7.55 4.83 2.30
N PHE A 347 -6.21 4.85 2.21
CA PHE A 347 -5.38 3.76 2.72
C PHE A 347 -5.45 3.65 4.25
N LEU A 348 -5.51 4.77 4.97
CA LEU A 348 -5.73 4.75 6.42
C LEU A 348 -7.10 4.12 6.76
N HIS A 349 -8.16 4.50 6.04
CA HIS A 349 -9.50 3.96 6.27
C HIS A 349 -9.61 2.46 5.93
N VAL A 350 -9.00 2.02 4.82
CA VAL A 350 -8.96 0.61 4.41
C VAL A 350 -8.10 -0.21 5.38
N GLY A 351 -6.96 0.32 5.81
CA GLY A 351 -6.09 -0.27 6.84
C GLY A 351 -6.87 -0.50 8.13
N LEU A 352 -7.44 0.56 8.71
CA LEU A 352 -8.22 0.47 9.95
C LEU A 352 -9.42 -0.48 9.87
N ASN A 353 -10.11 -0.54 8.72
CA ASN A 353 -11.23 -1.47 8.54
C ASN A 353 -10.79 -2.93 8.45
N ARG A 354 -9.60 -3.20 7.90
CA ARG A 354 -9.05 -4.55 7.76
C ARG A 354 -8.33 -5.01 9.03
N SER A 355 -7.73 -4.07 9.76
CA SER A 355 -7.07 -4.26 11.06
C SER A 355 -8.04 -4.36 12.23
N ARG A 356 -9.37 -4.31 12.02
CA ARG A 356 -10.32 -4.64 13.09
C ARG A 356 -9.84 -5.94 13.71
N PRO A 357 -9.42 -5.95 14.99
CA PRO A 357 -9.02 -7.19 15.60
C PRO A 357 -10.29 -8.05 15.61
N THR A 358 -10.36 -9.03 14.72
CA THR A 358 -10.85 -10.32 15.17
C THR A 358 -9.91 -10.61 16.31
N ASN A 359 -10.40 -10.46 17.55
CA ASN A 359 -9.64 -10.75 18.77
C ASN A 359 -8.68 -11.88 18.44
N PRO A 360 -7.36 -11.73 18.67
CA PRO A 360 -6.52 -12.90 18.67
C PRO A 360 -7.13 -13.80 19.74
N CYS A 361 -7.94 -14.78 19.32
CA CYS A 361 -8.22 -15.93 20.14
C CYS A 361 -6.85 -16.35 20.60
N SER A 362 -6.59 -16.16 21.89
CA SER A 362 -5.37 -16.52 22.57
C SER A 362 -4.80 -17.76 21.88
N LYS A 363 -3.73 -17.56 21.09
CA LYS A 363 -2.88 -18.67 20.68
C LYS A 363 -2.11 -19.04 21.94
N ALA A 364 -2.81 -19.66 22.89
CA ALA A 364 -2.18 -20.56 23.82
C ALA A 364 -1.72 -21.74 22.97
N GLY A 365 -0.44 -21.72 22.58
CA GLY A 365 0.28 -22.92 22.18
C GLY A 365 0.35 -23.82 23.43
N GLY A 366 -0.69 -24.60 23.62
CA GLY A 366 -0.87 -25.54 24.72
C GLY A 366 -1.98 -26.49 24.31
N ASN A 367 -1.79 -27.78 24.57
CA ASN A 367 -2.58 -28.91 24.10
C ASN A 367 -4.11 -28.70 24.11
N PRO A 368 -4.87 -29.33 23.19
CA PRO A 368 -6.32 -29.23 23.11
C PRO A 368 -6.98 -30.06 24.23
N LEU A 369 -6.79 -29.65 25.47
CA LEU A 369 -7.42 -30.26 26.64
C LEU A 369 -7.92 -29.12 27.54
N THR A 370 -9.24 -28.99 27.63
CA THR A 370 -9.99 -28.26 28.68
C THR A 370 -9.86 -26.73 28.68
N THR A 371 -10.54 -26.04 27.75
CA THR A 371 -10.97 -24.66 27.99
C THR A 371 -12.43 -24.65 28.41
N LEU A 372 -12.68 -24.73 29.72
CA LEU A 372 -13.95 -24.33 30.31
C LEU A 372 -14.10 -22.83 30.06
N ARG A 373 -15.11 -22.41 29.28
CA ARG A 373 -15.49 -21.00 29.22
C ARG A 373 -16.77 -20.82 30.01
N THR A 374 -16.69 -19.94 31.01
CA THR A 374 -17.83 -19.65 31.86
C THR A 374 -18.48 -18.35 31.42
N LEU A 375 -19.75 -18.45 31.07
CA LEU A 375 -20.61 -17.36 30.67
C LEU A 375 -21.46 -16.97 31.86
N THR A 376 -21.46 -15.69 32.22
CA THR A 376 -22.30 -15.17 33.29
C THR A 376 -23.35 -14.26 32.66
N VAL A 377 -24.62 -14.51 32.96
CA VAL A 377 -25.74 -13.70 32.47
C VAL A 377 -26.32 -12.92 33.65
N GLN A 378 -26.38 -11.60 33.49
CA GLN A 378 -27.04 -10.71 34.43
C GLN A 378 -28.33 -10.19 33.77
N ASP A 379 -29.48 -10.78 34.11
CA ASP A 379 -30.79 -10.25 33.71
C ASP A 379 -31.40 -9.41 34.86
N PRO A 380 -31.75 -8.13 34.63
CA PRO A 380 -32.48 -7.31 35.59
C PRO A 380 -33.99 -7.61 35.63
N ARG A 381 -34.56 -8.20 34.57
CA ARG A 381 -35.98 -8.51 34.50
C ARG A 381 -36.17 -9.95 34.94
N GLY A 382 -36.56 -10.14 36.21
CA GLY A 382 -36.93 -11.43 36.77
C GLY A 382 -38.18 -12.01 36.12
N HIS A 383 -38.13 -12.34 34.83
CA HIS A 383 -39.19 -13.06 34.16
C HIS A 383 -39.15 -14.53 34.58
N PRO A 384 -40.29 -15.11 34.97
CA PRO A 384 -40.36 -16.52 35.30
C PRO A 384 -40.05 -17.32 34.03
N LYS A 385 -39.11 -18.25 34.14
CA LYS A 385 -38.89 -19.45 33.31
C LYS A 385 -39.60 -19.39 31.93
N GLY A 386 -38.93 -18.94 30.87
CA GLY A 386 -39.58 -19.03 29.55
C GLY A 386 -38.84 -18.70 28.27
N ILE A 387 -37.85 -17.80 28.22
CA ILE A 387 -37.45 -17.24 26.91
C ILE A 387 -36.02 -17.62 26.44
N PHE A 388 -35.10 -18.01 27.33
CA PHE A 388 -33.77 -18.49 26.91
C PHE A 388 -33.74 -20.02 26.73
N GLN A 389 -34.52 -20.52 25.76
CA GLN A 389 -34.23 -21.84 25.20
C GLN A 389 -32.80 -21.83 24.67
N GLY A 390 -31.98 -22.78 25.15
CA GLY A 390 -30.56 -22.91 24.78
C GLY A 390 -30.30 -22.91 23.27
N ASN A 391 -31.31 -23.25 22.46
CA ASN A 391 -31.27 -23.24 21.01
C ASN A 391 -31.01 -21.86 20.37
N LEU A 392 -31.39 -20.73 20.97
CA LEU A 392 -31.13 -19.41 20.36
C LEU A 392 -29.66 -18.98 20.56
N LEU A 393 -29.10 -19.25 21.75
CA LEU A 393 -27.69 -19.00 22.03
C LEU A 393 -26.80 -20.01 21.29
N LEU A 394 -27.20 -21.30 21.23
CA LEU A 394 -26.54 -22.32 20.40
C LEU A 394 -26.60 -21.94 18.92
N ARG A 395 -27.75 -21.45 18.42
CA ARG A 395 -27.83 -20.96 17.04
C ARG A 395 -26.98 -19.72 16.84
N ALA A 396 -26.88 -18.80 17.81
CA ALA A 396 -26.03 -17.61 17.67
C ALA A 396 -24.53 -17.95 17.71
N THR A 397 -24.10 -18.87 18.56
CA THR A 397 -22.70 -19.35 18.62
C THR A 397 -22.36 -20.28 17.46
N GLN A 398 -23.24 -21.21 17.08
CA GLN A 398 -23.09 -22.02 15.85
C GLN A 398 -23.21 -21.18 14.58
N LEU A 399 -23.99 -20.09 14.55
CA LEU A 399 -24.02 -19.12 13.44
C LEU A 399 -22.76 -18.26 13.42
N ALA A 400 -22.18 -17.90 14.58
CA ALA A 400 -20.92 -17.19 14.66
C ALA A 400 -19.74 -18.08 14.23
N GLU A 401 -19.71 -19.35 14.63
CA GLU A 401 -18.72 -20.34 14.20
C GLU A 401 -18.92 -20.76 12.75
N SER A 402 -20.14 -20.99 12.28
CA SER A 402 -20.40 -21.31 10.86
C SER A 402 -20.21 -20.11 9.93
N ARG A 403 -20.41 -18.86 10.38
CA ARG A 403 -20.00 -17.66 9.63
C ARG A 403 -18.47 -17.49 9.64
N SER A 404 -17.80 -17.81 10.75
CA SER A 404 -16.34 -17.82 10.83
C SER A 404 -15.74 -18.89 9.89
N GLN A 405 -16.28 -20.11 9.88
CA GLN A 405 -15.88 -21.19 8.98
C GLN A 405 -16.29 -20.94 7.52
N ARG A 406 -17.50 -20.43 7.23
CA ARG A 406 -17.87 -19.98 5.87
C ARG A 406 -17.03 -18.82 5.37
N SER A 407 -16.54 -17.93 6.26
CA SER A 407 -15.59 -16.88 5.88
C SER A 407 -14.17 -17.42 5.63
N ARG A 408 -13.77 -18.54 6.26
CA ARG A 408 -12.52 -19.27 5.98
C ARG A 408 -12.62 -20.08 4.69
N VAL A 409 -13.74 -20.77 4.47
CA VAL A 409 -14.00 -21.55 3.25
C VAL A 409 -14.24 -20.65 2.05
N ARG A 410 -14.97 -19.51 2.17
CA ARG A 410 -15.02 -18.50 1.10
C ARG A 410 -13.68 -17.83 0.84
N ARG A 411 -12.85 -17.59 1.87
CA ARG A 411 -11.49 -17.05 1.65
C ARG A 411 -10.55 -18.03 0.95
N TYR A 412 -10.71 -19.35 1.16
CA TYR A 412 -9.96 -20.37 0.43
C TYR A 412 -10.55 -20.68 -0.95
N SER A 413 -11.88 -20.68 -1.08
CA SER A 413 -12.54 -20.88 -2.36
C SER A 413 -12.35 -19.70 -3.28
N ASP A 414 -12.52 -18.45 -2.81
CA ASP A 414 -12.38 -17.23 -3.65
C ASP A 414 -10.91 -16.93 -4.01
N CYS A 415 -9.93 -17.43 -3.25
CA CYS A 415 -8.52 -17.37 -3.64
C CYS A 415 -8.20 -18.45 -4.69
N SER A 416 -8.73 -19.67 -4.52
CA SER A 416 -8.52 -20.78 -5.46
C SER A 416 -9.31 -20.61 -6.77
N THR A 417 -10.55 -20.12 -6.75
CA THR A 417 -11.34 -19.83 -7.97
C THR A 417 -10.88 -18.58 -8.68
N LYS A 418 -10.32 -17.56 -8.00
CA LYS A 418 -9.68 -16.43 -8.70
C LYS A 418 -8.40 -16.86 -9.41
N ASP A 419 -7.57 -17.71 -8.80
CA ASP A 419 -6.39 -18.28 -9.46
C ASP A 419 -6.75 -19.25 -10.61
N LEU A 420 -7.82 -20.03 -10.47
CA LEU A 420 -8.31 -20.95 -11.52
C LEU A 420 -9.06 -20.22 -12.66
N LEU A 421 -9.78 -19.14 -12.39
CA LEU A 421 -10.43 -18.31 -13.42
C LEU A 421 -9.40 -17.42 -14.15
N GLN A 422 -8.34 -16.96 -13.48
CA GLN A 422 -7.25 -16.22 -14.12
C GLN A 422 -6.36 -17.15 -14.96
N LYS A 423 -6.15 -18.42 -14.55
CA LYS A 423 -5.50 -19.44 -15.38
C LYS A 423 -6.36 -19.95 -16.54
N LYS A 424 -7.67 -20.14 -16.37
CA LYS A 424 -8.60 -20.50 -17.48
C LYS A 424 -8.81 -19.35 -18.46
N GLY A 425 -8.84 -18.10 -18.00
CA GLY A 425 -8.90 -16.91 -18.84
C GLY A 425 -7.66 -16.72 -19.72
N LYS A 426 -6.46 -16.98 -19.18
CA LYS A 426 -5.19 -16.96 -19.94
C LYS A 426 -5.02 -18.16 -20.88
N ALA A 427 -5.53 -19.35 -20.53
CA ALA A 427 -5.50 -20.51 -21.42
C ALA A 427 -6.46 -20.38 -22.60
N LYS A 428 -7.61 -19.73 -22.42
CA LYS A 428 -8.60 -19.50 -23.50
C LYS A 428 -8.14 -18.43 -24.49
N THR A 429 -7.43 -17.39 -24.02
CA THR A 429 -6.83 -16.36 -24.90
C THR A 429 -5.57 -16.82 -25.64
N LEU A 430 -4.89 -17.88 -25.18
CA LEU A 430 -3.76 -18.48 -25.91
C LEU A 430 -4.21 -19.51 -26.96
N LEU A 431 -5.39 -20.13 -26.81
CA LEU A 431 -5.96 -21.04 -27.81
C LEU A 431 -6.68 -20.31 -28.95
N GLU A 432 -7.18 -19.09 -28.75
CA GLU A 432 -7.75 -18.24 -29.81
C GLU A 432 -6.71 -17.42 -30.60
N LYS A 433 -5.45 -17.38 -30.15
CA LYS A 433 -4.34 -16.74 -30.88
C LYS A 433 -3.41 -17.72 -31.62
N GLY A 434 -3.73 -19.02 -31.57
CA GLY A 434 -2.94 -20.10 -32.19
C GLY A 434 -3.70 -20.91 -33.23
N ARG A 435 -4.77 -20.37 -33.82
CA ARG A 435 -5.52 -20.99 -34.92
C ARG A 435 -5.73 -20.01 -36.06
#